data_AF-A0A090X4R9-F1
#
_entry.id   AF-A0A090X4R9-F1
#
_cell.length_a   1.000
_cell.length_b   1.000
_cell.length_c   1.000
_cell.angle_alpha   90.00
_cell.angle_beta   90.00
_cell.angle_gamma   90.00
#
_symmetry.space_group_name_H-M   'P 1'
#
loop_
_entity.id
_entity.type
_entity.pdbx_description
1 polymer ?
#
loop_
_entity_poly.entity_id
_entity_poly.type
_entity_poly.pdbx_seq_one_letter_code
_entity_poly.pdbx_strand_id
1 'polypeptide(L)'
;MEEQDFINDLRAGKQFAYGKLLDLFQQKVFATCISFVPNKEDAEDIAQDVFVEVFNSINKFKGNSKLSTWIYRITTNKCLEFIRKKNTKKRFAFLQSIMGNEIPMDKTKYFTEMNHPGVLLENKQKSETLFKAINQLPRCPACGFYA
;
A
#
# COMPACT_ATOMS: atom_id res chain seq x y z
N MET A 1 33.22 -11.59 3.95
CA MET A 1 32.41 -10.97 2.89
C MET A 1 32.22 -9.53 3.31
N GLU A 2 32.76 -8.60 2.54
CA GLU A 2 32.59 -7.17 2.74
C GLU A 2 31.09 -6.82 2.66
N GLU A 3 30.64 -5.78 3.35
CA GLU A 3 29.23 -5.33 3.30
C GLU A 3 28.79 -5.00 1.87
N GLN A 4 29.72 -4.47 1.07
CA GLN A 4 29.48 -4.12 -0.33
C GLN A 4 29.26 -5.35 -1.22
N ASP A 5 30.02 -6.43 -1.02
CA ASP A 5 29.84 -7.69 -1.75
C ASP A 5 28.47 -8.29 -1.46
N PHE A 6 28.07 -8.27 -0.18
CA PHE A 6 26.75 -8.75 0.23
C PHE A 6 25.62 -7.98 -0.45
N ILE A 7 25.71 -6.65 -0.51
CA ILE A 7 24.72 -5.81 -1.19
C ILE A 7 24.69 -6.10 -2.70
N ASN A 8 25.86 -6.29 -3.32
CA ASN A 8 25.95 -6.62 -4.75
C ASN A 8 25.32 -7.99 -5.04
N ASP A 9 25.54 -8.98 -4.18
CA ASP A 9 24.92 -10.31 -4.30
C ASP A 9 23.40 -10.26 -4.13
N LEU A 10 22.89 -9.42 -3.22
CA LEU A 10 21.46 -9.16 -3.09
C LEU A 10 20.88 -8.52 -4.35
N ARG A 11 21.55 -7.51 -4.92
CA ARG A 11 21.11 -6.88 -6.18
C ARG A 11 21.14 -7.83 -7.36
N ALA A 12 22.11 -8.75 -7.38
CA ALA A 12 22.25 -9.80 -8.40
C ALA A 12 21.22 -10.95 -8.24
N GLY A 13 20.36 -10.90 -7.21
CA GLY A 13 19.32 -11.89 -7.05
C GLY A 13 19.79 -13.23 -6.47
N LYS A 14 20.99 -13.30 -5.89
CA LYS A 14 21.58 -14.58 -5.47
C LYS A 14 20.85 -15.14 -4.26
N GLN A 15 20.33 -16.37 -4.37
CA GLN A 15 19.51 -17.00 -3.31
C GLN A 15 20.21 -17.05 -1.94
N PHE A 16 21.51 -17.38 -1.90
CA PHE A 16 22.24 -17.44 -0.63
C PHE A 16 22.29 -16.08 0.09
N ALA A 17 22.32 -14.98 -0.67
CA ALA A 17 22.37 -13.64 -0.10
C ALA A 17 21.04 -13.28 0.55
N TYR A 18 19.91 -13.65 -0.07
CA TYR A 18 18.60 -13.46 0.53
C TYR A 18 18.35 -14.37 1.74
N GLY A 19 18.80 -15.62 1.70
CA GLY A 19 18.75 -16.50 2.89
C GLY A 19 19.47 -15.85 4.07
N LYS A 20 20.71 -15.38 3.84
CA LYS A 20 21.48 -14.67 4.86
C LYS A 20 20.81 -13.36 5.32
N LEU A 21 20.16 -12.62 4.41
CA LEU A 21 19.40 -11.43 4.76
C LEU A 21 18.25 -11.77 5.73
N LEU A 22 17.49 -12.83 5.43
CA LEU A 22 16.42 -13.30 6.30
C LEU A 22 16.95 -13.65 7.69
N ASP A 23 18.01 -14.45 7.75
CA ASP A 23 18.62 -14.89 9.02
C ASP A 23 19.04 -13.69 9.90
N LEU A 24 19.62 -12.65 9.28
CA LEU A 24 20.11 -11.47 9.99
C LEU A 24 19.01 -10.53 10.48
N PHE A 25 17.88 -10.45 9.77
CA PHE A 25 16.91 -9.39 9.98
C PHE A 25 15.51 -9.87 10.40
N GLN A 26 15.15 -11.15 10.23
CA GLN A 26 13.80 -11.65 10.50
C GLN A 26 13.31 -11.33 11.92
N GLN A 27 14.15 -11.58 12.93
CA GLN A 27 13.78 -11.31 14.32
C GLN A 27 13.62 -9.82 14.59
N LYS A 28 14.46 -8.97 14.01
CA LYS A 28 14.42 -7.50 14.20
C LYS A 28 13.22 -6.89 13.52
N VAL A 29 12.91 -7.34 12.31
CA VAL A 29 11.72 -6.93 11.54
C VAL A 29 10.47 -7.33 12.31
N PHE A 30 10.35 -8.60 12.71
CA PHE A 30 9.21 -9.09 13.48
C PHE A 30 9.04 -8.34 14.81
N ALA A 31 10.13 -8.13 15.57
CA ALA A 31 10.11 -7.37 16.82
C ALA A 31 9.70 -5.90 16.61
N THR A 32 10.04 -5.32 15.46
CA THR A 32 9.54 -3.99 15.10
C THR A 32 8.05 -4.05 14.79
N CYS A 33 7.59 -5.00 13.95
CA CYS A 33 6.18 -5.16 13.61
C CYS A 33 5.30 -5.34 14.85
N ILE A 34 5.68 -6.22 15.79
CA ILE A 34 4.89 -6.51 16.99
C ILE A 34 4.77 -5.31 17.95
N SER A 35 5.68 -4.33 17.84
CA SER A 35 5.55 -3.07 18.59
C SER A 35 4.53 -2.10 17.97
N PHE A 36 4.13 -2.31 16.72
CA PHE A 36 3.14 -1.50 16.01
C PHE A 36 1.74 -2.11 15.99
N VAL A 37 1.64 -3.45 15.98
CA VAL A 37 0.36 -4.16 15.86
C VAL A 37 0.10 -5.11 17.04
N PRO A 38 -1.16 -5.28 17.47
CA PRO A 38 -1.48 -5.92 18.75
C PRO A 38 -1.47 -7.46 18.73
N ASN A 39 -1.39 -8.09 17.56
CA ASN A 39 -1.37 -9.55 17.45
C ASN A 39 -0.23 -10.04 16.56
N LYS A 40 0.14 -11.30 16.80
CA LYS A 40 1.28 -11.96 16.15
C LYS A 40 1.04 -12.20 14.65
N GLU A 41 -0.15 -12.62 14.26
CA GLU A 41 -0.51 -12.94 12.87
C GLU A 41 -0.33 -11.72 11.96
N ASP A 42 -0.89 -10.57 12.34
CA ASP A 42 -0.71 -9.30 11.62
C ASP A 42 0.78 -8.94 11.52
N ALA A 43 1.57 -9.19 12.57
CA ALA A 43 2.99 -8.87 12.57
C ALA A 43 3.81 -9.79 11.63
N GLU A 44 3.45 -11.07 11.54
CA GLU A 44 4.05 -12.03 10.61
C GLU A 44 3.72 -11.66 9.16
N ASP A 45 2.46 -11.32 8.87
CA ASP A 45 2.01 -10.88 7.54
C ASP A 45 2.77 -9.61 7.10
N ILE A 46 2.85 -8.61 7.97
CA ILE A 46 3.61 -7.38 7.67
C ILE A 46 5.10 -7.68 7.47
N ALA A 47 5.69 -8.57 8.28
CA ALA A 47 7.09 -8.92 8.14
C ALA A 47 7.37 -9.58 6.79
N GLN A 48 6.47 -10.43 6.28
CA GLN A 48 6.59 -10.97 4.92
C GLN A 48 6.55 -9.87 3.87
N ASP A 49 5.57 -8.96 3.95
CA ASP A 49 5.47 -7.81 3.04
C ASP A 49 6.72 -6.92 3.04
N VAL A 50 7.37 -6.78 4.21
CA VAL A 50 8.64 -6.05 4.33
C VAL A 50 9.76 -6.74 3.55
N PHE A 51 9.92 -8.06 3.68
CA PHE A 51 10.97 -8.78 2.95
C PHE A 51 10.72 -8.80 1.45
N VAL A 52 9.47 -8.90 1.01
CA VAL A 52 9.08 -8.74 -0.39
C VAL A 52 9.44 -7.34 -0.90
N GLU A 53 9.14 -6.29 -0.14
CA GLU A 53 9.49 -4.91 -0.50
C GLU A 53 11.01 -4.72 -0.55
N VAL A 54 11.75 -5.26 0.41
CA VAL A 54 13.22 -5.20 0.44
C VAL A 54 13.80 -5.88 -0.79
N PHE A 55 13.31 -7.07 -1.15
CA PHE A 55 13.71 -7.78 -2.36
C PHE A 55 13.47 -6.93 -3.62
N ASN A 56 12.26 -6.38 -3.77
CA ASN A 56 11.86 -5.59 -4.94
C ASN A 56 12.60 -4.25 -5.04
N SER A 57 13.02 -3.69 -3.91
CA SER A 57 13.58 -2.33 -3.84
C SER A 57 15.08 -2.27 -3.55
N ILE A 58 15.77 -3.41 -3.44
CA ILE A 58 17.20 -3.45 -3.09
C ILE A 58 18.09 -2.66 -4.08
N ASN A 59 17.71 -2.62 -5.36
CA ASN A 59 18.42 -1.84 -6.38
C ASN A 59 18.31 -0.32 -6.13
N LYS A 60 17.32 0.14 -5.35
CA LYS A 60 17.14 1.53 -4.96
C LYS A 60 17.94 1.90 -3.69
N PHE A 61 18.52 0.93 -2.99
CA PHE A 61 19.34 1.21 -1.83
C PHE A 61 20.65 1.87 -2.25
N LYS A 62 20.88 3.10 -1.80
CA LYS A 62 22.02 3.94 -2.24
C LYS A 62 23.31 3.76 -1.42
N GLY A 63 23.27 3.03 -0.30
CA GLY A 63 24.44 2.89 0.59
C GLY A 63 24.72 4.08 1.50
N ASN A 64 23.92 5.16 1.45
CA ASN A 64 24.10 6.35 2.29
C ASN A 64 23.75 6.14 3.78
N SER A 65 23.26 4.95 4.14
CA SER A 65 22.90 4.55 5.50
C SER A 65 23.18 3.07 5.66
N LYS A 66 23.27 2.57 6.89
CA LYS A 66 23.34 1.12 7.13
C LYS A 66 22.12 0.42 6.52
N LEU A 67 22.32 -0.79 5.99
CA LEU A 67 21.23 -1.62 5.45
C LEU A 67 20.13 -1.85 6.50
N SER A 68 20.53 -2.03 7.76
CA SER A 68 19.61 -2.17 8.90
C SER A 68 18.67 -0.98 9.08
N THR A 69 19.19 0.25 8.91
CA THR A 69 18.41 1.48 9.02
C THR A 69 17.41 1.61 7.88
N TRP A 70 17.82 1.22 6.68
CA TRP A 70 16.94 1.23 5.51
C TRP A 70 15.81 0.20 5.63
N ILE A 71 16.10 -1.02 6.07
CA ILE A 71 15.09 -2.07 6.36
C ILE A 71 14.14 -1.62 7.47
N TYR A 72 14.66 -1.03 8.55
CA TYR A 72 13.83 -0.48 9.62
C TYR A 72 12.81 0.54 9.09
N ARG A 73 13.24 1.47 8.22
CA ARG A 73 12.33 2.45 7.61
C ARG A 73 11.25 1.81 6.73
N ILE A 74 11.60 0.77 5.96
CA ILE A 74 10.61 0.01 5.19
C ILE A 74 9.61 -0.65 6.15
N THR A 75 10.11 -1.24 7.23
CA THR A 75 9.30 -1.93 8.25
C THR A 75 8.29 -0.99 8.89
N THR A 76 8.73 0.18 9.37
CA THR A 76 7.83 1.18 9.96
C THR A 76 6.79 1.67 8.96
N ASN A 77 7.18 1.88 7.70
CA ASN A 77 6.26 2.31 6.66
C ASN A 77 5.17 1.27 6.38
N LYS A 78 5.54 -0.02 6.25
CA LYS A 78 4.57 -1.12 6.05
C LYS A 78 3.63 -1.27 7.24
N CYS A 79 4.13 -1.14 8.47
CA CYS A 79 3.29 -1.15 9.67
C CYS A 79 2.26 -0.02 9.66
N LEU A 80 2.68 1.21 9.35
CA LEU A 80 1.78 2.36 9.27
C LEU A 80 0.76 2.23 8.15
N GLU A 81 1.17 1.69 7.00
CA GLU A 81 0.28 1.39 5.87
C GLU A 81 -0.80 0.38 6.27
N PHE A 82 -0.41 -0.71 6.95
CA PHE A 82 -1.31 -1.72 7.47
C PHE A 82 -2.34 -1.13 8.44
N ILE A 83 -1.88 -0.35 9.42
CA ILE A 83 -2.74 0.32 10.42
C ILE A 83 -3.75 1.25 9.72
N ARG A 84 -3.30 2.04 8.74
CA ARG A 84 -4.17 2.93 7.96
C ARG A 84 -5.24 2.16 7.19
N LYS A 85 -4.87 1.05 6.53
CA LYS A 85 -5.81 0.17 5.81
C LYS A 85 -6.82 -0.46 6.77
N LYS A 86 -6.37 -0.98 7.91
CA LYS A 86 -7.24 -1.60 8.94
C LYS A 86 -8.22 -0.61 9.54
N ASN A 87 -7.79 0.62 9.86
CA ASN A 87 -8.67 1.67 10.38
C ASN A 87 -9.69 2.14 9.34
N THR A 88 -9.30 2.21 8.07
CA THR A 88 -10.24 2.54 6.97
C THR A 88 -11.32 1.46 6.84
N LYS A 89 -10.95 0.17 6.91
CA LYS A 89 -11.90 -0.95 6.90
C LYS A 89 -12.86 -0.90 8.09
N LYS A 90 -12.35 -0.63 9.31
CA LYS A 90 -13.18 -0.46 10.52
C LYS A 90 -14.18 0.68 10.39
N ARG A 91 -13.75 1.84 9.87
CA ARG A 91 -14.63 2.99 9.63
C ARG A 91 -15.74 2.66 8.63
N PHE A 92 -15.40 1.95 7.56
CA PHE A 92 -16.39 1.52 6.55
C PHE A 92 -17.40 0.53 7.14
N ALA A 93 -16.93 -0.48 7.88
CA ALA A 93 -17.81 -1.45 8.55
C ALA A 93 -18.75 -0.77 9.57
N PHE A 94 -18.23 0.20 10.32
CA PHE A 94 -19.04 1.01 11.24
C PHE A 94 -20.12 1.81 10.50
N LEU A 95 -19.77 2.50 9.40
CA LEU A 95 -20.75 3.21 8.59
C LEU A 95 -21.82 2.28 8.02
N GLN A 96 -21.44 1.08 7.55
CA GLN A 96 -22.38 0.08 7.06
C GLN A 96 -23.33 -0.40 8.16
N SER A 97 -22.84 -0.55 9.40
CA SER A 97 -23.68 -0.94 10.54
C SER A 97 -24.70 0.14 10.94
N ILE A 98 -24.42 1.43 10.65
CA ILE A 98 -25.31 2.55 10.95
C ILE A 98 -26.28 2.82 9.80
N MET A 99 -25.80 2.80 8.55
CA MET A 99 -26.53 3.27 7.38
C MET A 99 -27.18 2.14 6.55
N GLY A 100 -27.06 0.89 6.98
CA GLY A 100 -27.45 -0.27 6.17
C GLY A 100 -26.59 -0.41 4.91
N ASN A 101 -26.90 -1.39 4.05
CA ASN A 101 -26.13 -1.70 2.84
C ASN A 101 -26.21 -0.63 1.71
N GLU A 102 -26.66 0.58 2.00
CA GLU A 102 -26.85 1.66 1.03
C GLU A 102 -25.61 2.54 0.82
N ILE A 103 -24.42 2.09 1.21
CA ILE A 103 -23.18 2.82 0.91
C ILE A 103 -22.71 2.41 -0.48
N PRO A 104 -22.74 3.29 -1.50
CA PRO A 104 -22.08 2.99 -2.76
C PRO A 104 -20.60 2.85 -2.44
N MET A 105 -20.08 1.65 -2.66
CA MET A 105 -18.67 1.35 -2.55
C MET A 105 -17.95 2.19 -3.62
N ASP A 106 -17.52 3.40 -3.26
CA ASP A 106 -16.59 4.18 -4.08
C ASP A 106 -15.21 3.51 -3.97
N LYS A 107 -15.06 2.44 -4.76
CA LYS A 107 -13.84 1.62 -4.88
C LYS A 107 -12.64 2.41 -5.40
N THR A 108 -12.83 3.67 -5.78
CA THR A 108 -11.82 4.50 -6.45
C THR A 108 -10.62 4.86 -5.55
N LYS A 109 -10.74 4.75 -4.21
CA LYS A 109 -9.64 5.12 -3.29
C LYS A 109 -8.78 3.97 -2.76
N TYR A 110 -9.17 2.70 -2.98
CA TYR A 110 -8.34 1.55 -2.54
C TYR A 110 -7.33 1.08 -3.60
N PHE A 111 -7.48 1.58 -4.84
CA PHE A 111 -6.47 1.49 -5.90
C PHE A 111 -5.72 2.82 -5.98
N THR A 112 -4.64 2.97 -5.23
CA THR A 112 -3.57 3.84 -5.71
C THR A 112 -2.98 3.20 -6.96
N GLU A 113 -3.43 3.70 -8.11
CA GLU A 113 -2.79 3.74 -9.43
C GLU A 113 -2.34 2.40 -10.05
N MET A 114 -3.29 1.64 -10.60
CA MET A 114 -3.01 0.79 -11.76
C MET A 114 -2.88 1.70 -13.00
N ASN A 115 -1.70 2.30 -13.22
CA ASN A 115 -1.38 3.05 -14.44
C ASN A 115 -1.14 2.10 -15.63
N HIS A 116 -2.16 1.30 -15.97
CA HIS A 116 -2.15 0.47 -17.17
C HIS A 116 -2.83 1.23 -18.32
N PRO A 117 -2.20 1.35 -19.51
CA PRO A 117 -2.68 2.21 -20.60
C PRO A 117 -4.11 1.87 -21.08
N GLY A 118 -4.52 0.61 -20.99
CA GLY A 118 -5.89 0.20 -21.33
C GLY A 118 -6.97 0.71 -20.37
N VAL A 119 -6.66 0.83 -19.07
CA VAL A 119 -7.63 1.24 -18.03
C VAL A 119 -7.87 2.77 -18.08
N LEU A 120 -6.84 3.53 -18.46
CA LEU A 120 -6.93 4.99 -18.64
C LEU A 120 -7.85 5.38 -19.81
N LEU A 121 -7.78 4.63 -20.93
CA LEU A 121 -8.62 4.84 -22.10
C LEU A 121 -10.09 4.55 -21.81
N GLU A 122 -10.37 3.46 -21.09
CA GLU A 122 -11.73 3.08 -20.70
C GLU A 122 -12.35 4.12 -19.75
N ASN A 123 -11.57 4.65 -18.81
CA ASN A 123 -12.01 5.71 -17.90
C ASN A 123 -12.31 7.03 -18.63
N LYS A 124 -11.52 7.38 -19.66
CA LYS A 124 -11.76 8.57 -20.49
C LYS A 124 -13.08 8.45 -21.27
N GLN A 125 -13.33 7.30 -21.88
CA GLN A 125 -14.58 7.03 -22.62
C GLN A 125 -15.82 7.04 -21.70
N LYS A 126 -15.71 6.47 -20.49
CA LYS A 126 -16.78 6.49 -19.49
C LYS A 126 -17.08 7.92 -19.00
N SER A 127 -16.04 8.72 -18.76
CA SER A 127 -16.18 10.12 -18.37
C SER A 127 -16.88 10.96 -19.44
N GLU A 128 -16.49 10.80 -20.71
CA GLU A 128 -17.14 11.50 -21.84
C GLU A 128 -18.62 11.13 -21.96
N THR A 129 -18.97 9.86 -21.75
CA THR A 129 -20.36 9.40 -21.79
C THR A 129 -21.19 9.99 -20.66
N LEU A 130 -20.62 10.02 -19.45
CA LEU A 130 -21.25 10.64 -18.27
C LEU A 130 -21.50 12.14 -18.49
N PHE A 131 -20.50 12.88 -18.99
CA PHE A 131 -20.65 14.31 -19.25
C PHE A 131 -21.65 14.61 -20.38
N LYS A 132 -21.74 13.76 -21.40
CA LYS A 132 -22.79 13.87 -22.42
C LYS A 132 -24.18 13.68 -21.82
N ALA A 133 -24.36 12.69 -20.95
CA ALA A 133 -25.64 12.45 -20.28
C ALA A 133 -26.03 13.59 -19.32
N ILE A 134 -25.08 14.10 -18.53
CA ILE A 134 -25.31 15.26 -17.63
C ILE A 134 -25.77 16.48 -18.42
N ASN A 135 -25.19 16.72 -19.60
CA ASN A 135 -25.56 17.85 -20.46
C ASN A 135 -26.91 17.68 -21.18
N GLN A 136 -27.46 16.46 -21.21
CA GLN A 136 -28.79 16.18 -21.78
C GLN A 136 -29.92 16.27 -20.75
N LEU A 137 -29.58 16.36 -19.45
CA LEU A 137 -30.57 16.58 -18.42
C LEU A 137 -31.06 18.04 -18.49
N PRO A 138 -32.39 18.27 -18.54
CA PRO A 138 -32.92 19.62 -18.51
C PRO A 138 -32.53 20.30 -17.19
N ARG A 139 -31.97 21.51 -17.28
CA ARG A 139 -31.67 22.32 -16.09
C ARG A 139 -32.99 22.69 -15.43
N CYS A 140 -33.35 21.99 -14.36
CA CYS A 140 -34.52 22.34 -13.56
C CYS A 140 -34.24 23.66 -12.81
N PRO A 141 -34.94 24.77 -13.10
CA PRO A 141 -34.73 26.04 -12.42
C PRO A 141 -35.59 26.08 -11.15
N ALA A 142 -35.33 25.19 -10.19
CA ALA A 142 -35.98 25.24 -8.88
C ALA A 142 -35.18 24.44 -7.85
N CYS A 143 -34.09 25.01 -7.36
CA CYS A 143 -33.55 24.79 -6.01
C CYS A 143 -32.38 25.77 -5.79
N GLY A 144 -32.72 27.02 -5.48
CA GLY A 144 -31.88 27.85 -4.60
C GLY A 144 -32.09 27.45 -3.14
N PHE A 145 -31.19 27.93 -2.27
CA PHE A 145 -31.02 27.65 -0.82
C PHE A 145 -30.05 26.48 -0.53
N TYR A 146 -28.90 26.64 0.12
CA TYR A 146 -28.40 27.67 1.03
C TYR A 146 -26.92 28.03 0.73
N ALA A 147 -26.60 29.31 0.99
CA ALA A 147 -25.24 29.86 1.06
C ALA A 147 -24.47 29.35 2.28
#